data_AF-A0A4Z2ELJ3-F1
#
_entry.id   AF-A0A4Z2ELJ3-F1
#
_cell.length_a   1.000
_cell.length_b   1.000
_cell.length_c   1.000
_cell.angle_alpha   90.00
_cell.angle_beta   90.00
_cell.angle_gamma   90.00
#
_symmetry.space_group_name_H-M   'P 1'
#
loop_
_entity.id
_entity.type
_entity.pdbx_description
1 polymer ?
#
loop_
_entity_poly.entity_id
_entity_poly.type
_entity_poly.pdbx_seq_one_letter_code
_entity_poly.pdbx_strand_id
1 'polypeptide(L)'
;MKRICRCHGMSESCSVQTCWTQLSDFREIGNYLRGKHDQAQKLDVDRKRMRAGNSADNRGAVVDAFGGVAQTELLYLEDSPDYCRRNTSLGLYGTEGRECVQHADGLTPWERRSCRRLCHECGLRVDERRADAVSSCNCKFHWCCTVNCDHCSQVVVTHKLLSGPIIPNWSLSRMQMSPDTSKRARGRAPRRSRIEVHVASEAFGNKLSFLHGKS
;
A
#
# COMPACT_ATOMS: atom_id res chain seq x y z
N MET A 1 19.78 -13.27 19.82
CA MET A 1 21.06 -12.96 20.51
C MET A 1 22.16 -13.76 19.86
N LYS A 2 23.34 -13.19 19.72
CA LYS A 2 24.50 -13.82 19.09
C LYS A 2 25.68 -13.80 20.04
N ARG A 3 26.46 -14.89 20.06
CA ARG A 3 27.75 -14.91 20.75
C ARG A 3 28.79 -14.32 19.81
N ILE A 4 29.36 -13.19 20.19
CA ILE A 4 30.51 -12.60 19.49
C ILE A 4 31.74 -12.75 20.36
N CYS A 5 32.88 -12.94 19.71
CA CYS A 5 34.15 -13.17 20.36
C CYS A 5 35.19 -12.23 19.77
N ARG A 6 36.11 -11.75 20.62
CA ARG A 6 37.28 -10.97 20.19
C ARG A 6 38.55 -11.73 20.53
N CYS A 7 39.32 -12.02 19.49
CA CYS A 7 40.62 -12.69 19.57
C CYS A 7 41.69 -11.69 19.99
N HIS A 8 42.58 -12.11 20.88
CA HIS A 8 43.67 -11.28 21.40
C HIS A 8 44.88 -12.11 21.79
N GLY A 9 45.07 -13.26 21.12
CA GLY A 9 46.32 -14.00 21.16
C GLY A 9 47.43 -13.27 20.40
N MET A 10 48.65 -13.80 20.49
CA MET A 10 49.83 -13.24 19.79
C MET A 10 49.53 -13.06 18.30
N SER A 11 49.86 -11.89 17.76
CA SER A 11 49.57 -11.50 16.36
C SER A 11 48.08 -11.60 15.98
N GLU A 12 47.18 -11.22 16.88
CA GLU A 12 45.72 -11.30 16.72
C GLU A 12 45.17 -12.72 16.52
N SER A 13 45.93 -13.75 16.91
CA SER A 13 45.45 -15.13 16.88
C SER A 13 44.29 -15.37 17.86
N CYS A 14 43.42 -16.33 17.55
CA CYS A 14 42.29 -16.73 18.39
C CYS A 14 42.65 -17.83 19.42
N SER A 15 43.94 -18.01 19.73
CA SER A 15 44.39 -18.95 20.78
C SER A 15 43.83 -18.58 22.15
N VAL A 16 43.68 -17.27 22.40
CA VAL A 16 42.91 -16.71 23.52
C VAL A 16 41.86 -15.77 22.94
N GLN A 17 40.62 -15.92 23.38
CA GLN A 17 39.50 -15.06 22.98
C GLN A 17 38.53 -14.83 24.13
N THR A 18 37.90 -13.67 24.14
CA THR A 18 36.84 -13.32 25.08
C THR A 18 35.54 -13.21 24.32
N CYS A 19 34.51 -13.92 24.75
CA CYS A 19 33.19 -13.91 24.13
C CYS A 19 32.16 -13.25 25.03
N TRP A 20 31.21 -12.55 24.43
CA TRP A 20 30.03 -12.01 25.11
C TRP A 20 28.80 -12.17 24.23
N THR A 21 27.62 -12.07 24.86
CA THR A 21 26.35 -12.08 24.17
C THR A 21 26.00 -10.67 23.71
N GLN A 22 25.67 -10.52 22.43
CA GLN A 22 25.20 -9.26 21.85
C GLN A 22 23.86 -9.47 21.18
N LEU A 23 23.10 -8.37 21.07
CA LEU A 23 21.91 -8.34 20.23
C LEU A 23 22.28 -8.53 18.76
N SER A 24 21.38 -9.18 18.04
CA SER A 24 21.47 -9.23 16.58
C SER A 24 21.30 -7.84 15.98
N ASP A 25 21.76 -7.68 14.73
CA ASP A 25 21.39 -6.50 13.95
C ASP A 25 19.86 -6.39 13.84
N PHE A 26 19.34 -5.18 13.93
CA PHE A 26 17.89 -4.95 13.93
C PHE A 26 17.22 -5.41 12.63
N ARG A 27 17.93 -5.41 11.50
CA ARG A 27 17.45 -5.95 10.22
C ARG A 27 17.13 -7.44 10.32
N GLU A 28 17.96 -8.21 11.01
CA GLU A 28 17.76 -9.65 11.22
C GLU A 28 16.53 -9.89 12.09
N ILE A 29 16.38 -9.10 13.16
CA ILE A 29 15.22 -9.15 14.05
C ILE A 29 13.94 -8.79 13.27
N GLY A 30 13.98 -7.73 12.46
CA GLY A 30 12.86 -7.32 11.62
C GLY A 30 12.46 -8.39 10.59
N ASN A 31 13.43 -9.03 9.94
CA ASN A 31 13.17 -10.13 9.01
C ASN A 31 12.58 -11.35 9.72
N TYR A 32 13.08 -11.68 10.92
CA TYR A 32 12.53 -12.75 11.74
C TYR A 32 11.07 -12.48 12.13
N LEU A 33 10.78 -11.28 12.65
CA LEU A 33 9.42 -10.88 13.00
C LEU A 33 8.50 -10.77 11.79
N ARG A 34 9.03 -10.37 10.62
CA ARG A 34 8.26 -10.37 9.38
C ARG A 34 7.86 -11.79 8.97
N GLY A 35 8.76 -12.76 9.10
CA GLY A 35 8.44 -14.16 8.87
C GLY A 35 7.35 -14.68 9.82
N LYS A 36 7.40 -14.29 11.10
CA LYS A 36 6.34 -14.60 12.08
C LYS A 36 5.02 -13.91 11.75
N HIS A 37 5.06 -12.67 11.26
CA HIS A 37 3.86 -11.94 10.84
C HIS A 37 3.17 -12.62 9.66
N ASP A 38 3.94 -13.07 8.67
CA ASP A 38 3.39 -13.75 7.48
C ASP A 38 2.79 -15.13 7.84
N GLN A 39 3.13 -15.70 9.00
CA GLN A 39 2.63 -16.98 9.53
C GLN A 39 1.69 -16.80 10.74
N ALA A 40 1.29 -15.57 11.05
CA ALA A 40 0.49 -15.28 12.22
C ALA A 40 -0.87 -16.00 12.17
N GLN A 41 -1.36 -16.44 13.33
CA GLN A 41 -2.60 -17.21 13.43
C GLN A 41 -3.76 -16.38 13.98
N LYS A 42 -4.95 -16.58 13.39
CA LYS A 42 -6.17 -15.98 13.91
C LYS A 42 -6.65 -16.77 15.11
N LEU A 43 -6.86 -16.09 16.23
CA LEU A 43 -7.48 -16.70 17.39
C LEU A 43 -8.99 -16.49 17.31
N ASP A 44 -9.74 -17.57 17.11
CA ASP A 44 -11.20 -17.53 17.13
C ASP A 44 -11.68 -17.63 18.59
N VAL A 45 -11.86 -16.46 19.20
CA VAL A 45 -12.47 -16.33 20.52
C VAL A 45 -13.95 -16.10 20.35
N ASP A 46 -14.77 -17.02 20.87
CA ASP A 46 -16.22 -16.90 20.84
C ASP A 46 -16.64 -15.57 21.50
N ARG A 47 -16.99 -14.59 20.65
CA ARG A 47 -17.36 -13.23 21.06
C ARG A 47 -18.52 -13.25 22.06
N LYS A 48 -19.37 -14.29 22.07
CA LYS A 48 -20.45 -14.44 23.07
C LYS A 48 -19.90 -14.78 24.44
N ARG A 49 -18.87 -15.65 24.52
CA ARG A 49 -18.19 -15.96 25.78
C ARG A 49 -17.43 -14.74 26.30
N MET A 50 -16.69 -14.02 25.45
CA MET A 50 -16.02 -12.77 25.88
C MET A 50 -16.98 -11.65 26.32
N ARG A 51 -18.20 -11.57 25.77
CA ARG A 51 -19.23 -10.61 26.20
C ARG A 51 -20.00 -11.03 27.46
N ALA A 52 -19.88 -12.27 27.93
CA ALA A 52 -20.58 -12.77 29.11
C ALA A 52 -20.04 -12.25 30.47
N GLY A 53 -19.27 -11.15 30.44
CA GLY A 53 -18.76 -10.47 31.63
C GLY A 53 -17.62 -11.21 32.35
N ASN A 54 -17.21 -10.65 33.49
CA ASN A 54 -16.11 -11.08 34.35
C ASN A 54 -16.40 -12.38 35.14
N SER A 55 -17.07 -13.35 34.52
CA SER A 55 -17.32 -14.66 35.14
C SER A 55 -16.02 -15.47 35.15
N ALA A 56 -15.67 -16.08 36.28
CA ALA A 56 -14.43 -16.85 36.46
C ALA A 56 -14.24 -17.96 35.40
N ASP A 57 -15.33 -18.49 34.85
CA ASP A 57 -15.36 -19.51 33.80
C ASP A 57 -14.77 -19.03 32.46
N ASN A 58 -14.87 -17.74 32.14
CA ASN A 58 -14.31 -17.16 30.90
C ASN A 58 -12.79 -16.98 30.96
N ARG A 59 -12.20 -16.87 32.16
CA ARG A 59 -10.73 -16.80 32.30
C ARG A 59 -10.07 -18.10 31.86
N GLY A 60 -10.69 -19.25 32.13
CA GLY A 60 -10.17 -20.56 31.72
C GLY A 60 -10.13 -20.73 30.21
N ALA A 61 -11.21 -20.38 29.51
CA ALA A 61 -11.31 -20.54 28.06
C ALA A 61 -10.32 -19.67 27.27
N VAL A 62 -10.03 -18.45 27.75
CA VAL A 62 -9.03 -17.57 27.11
C VAL A 62 -7.62 -18.11 27.36
N VAL A 63 -7.30 -18.51 28.60
CA VAL A 63 -5.99 -19.07 28.94
C VAL A 63 -5.72 -20.39 28.20
N ASP A 64 -6.73 -21.23 28.01
CA ASP A 64 -6.63 -22.48 27.25
C ASP A 64 -6.39 -22.21 25.75
N ALA A 65 -7.10 -21.23 25.17
CA ALA A 65 -6.91 -20.82 23.78
C ALA A 65 -5.48 -20.30 23.49
N PHE A 66 -4.84 -19.64 24.47
CA PHE A 66 -3.43 -19.22 24.37
C PHE A 66 -2.44 -20.32 24.79
N GLY A 67 -2.87 -21.29 25.60
CA GLY A 67 -2.01 -22.33 26.16
C GLY A 67 -1.42 -23.29 25.13
N GLY A 68 -2.12 -23.49 24.01
CA GLY A 68 -1.64 -24.30 22.87
C GLY A 68 -0.70 -23.58 21.91
N VAL A 69 -0.50 -22.26 22.05
CA VAL A 69 0.32 -21.46 21.13
C VAL A 69 1.70 -21.22 21.72
N ALA A 70 2.75 -21.42 20.90
CA ALA A 70 4.10 -21.11 21.32
C ALA A 70 4.27 -19.59 21.56
N GLN A 71 4.99 -19.22 22.62
CA GLN A 71 5.22 -17.82 23.02
C GLN A 71 5.93 -16.96 21.96
N THR A 72 6.51 -17.58 20.94
CA THR A 72 7.24 -16.93 19.85
C THR A 72 6.37 -16.65 18.62
N GLU A 73 5.11 -17.10 18.62
CA GLU A 73 4.17 -16.88 17.53
C GLU A 73 3.41 -15.56 17.68
N LEU A 74 3.00 -15.00 16.54
CA LEU A 74 2.13 -13.83 16.50
C LEU A 74 0.68 -14.26 16.29
N LEU A 75 -0.22 -13.64 17.06
CA LEU A 75 -1.65 -13.92 17.05
C LEU A 75 -2.44 -12.64 16.73
N TYR A 76 -3.56 -12.80 16.03
CA TYR A 76 -4.49 -11.71 15.75
C TYR A 76 -5.94 -12.14 16.00
N LEU A 77 -6.82 -11.18 16.29
CA LEU A 77 -8.23 -11.43 16.62
C LEU A 77 -9.17 -11.06 15.46
N GLU A 78 -8.83 -9.98 14.75
CA GLU A 78 -9.68 -9.39 13.71
C GLU A 78 -8.97 -9.41 12.37
N ASP A 79 -9.73 -9.61 11.30
CA ASP A 79 -9.17 -9.62 9.95
C ASP A 79 -8.64 -8.23 9.59
N SER A 80 -7.57 -8.21 8.79
CA SER A 80 -7.00 -6.96 8.31
C SER A 80 -7.97 -6.24 7.36
N PRO A 81 -8.13 -4.91 7.48
CA PRO A 81 -8.96 -4.14 6.56
C PRO A 81 -8.34 -4.04 5.16
N ASP A 82 -9.10 -3.53 4.20
CA ASP A 82 -8.57 -3.13 2.90
C ASP A 82 -7.68 -1.87 3.04
N TYR A 83 -6.38 -2.03 2.78
CA TYR A 83 -5.38 -0.95 2.86
C TYR A 83 -5.27 -0.11 1.58
N CYS A 84 -5.96 -0.48 0.49
CA CYS A 84 -5.91 0.26 -0.77
C CYS A 84 -6.54 1.65 -0.62
N ARG A 85 -7.69 1.73 0.05
CA ARG A 85 -8.48 2.97 0.16
C ARG A 85 -8.11 3.75 1.42
N ARG A 86 -8.17 5.07 1.31
CA ARG A 86 -8.05 5.96 2.46
C ARG A 86 -9.27 5.79 3.37
N ASN A 87 -9.02 5.61 4.66
CA ASN A 87 -10.02 5.59 5.71
C ASN A 87 -9.48 6.31 6.95
N THR A 88 -9.85 7.59 7.11
CA THR A 88 -9.37 8.45 8.20
C THR A 88 -9.77 7.93 9.57
N SER A 89 -10.94 7.29 9.71
CA SER A 89 -11.43 6.76 10.98
C SER A 89 -10.59 5.60 11.51
N LEU A 90 -9.97 4.82 10.62
CA LEU A 90 -9.04 3.74 10.96
C LEU A 90 -7.56 4.16 10.83
N GLY A 91 -7.28 5.44 10.55
CA GLY A 91 -5.91 5.93 10.32
C GLY A 91 -5.25 5.38 9.05
N LEU A 92 -6.03 4.88 8.08
CA LEU A 92 -5.52 4.32 6.84
C LEU A 92 -5.37 5.43 5.78
N TYR A 93 -4.16 5.63 5.27
CA TYR A 93 -3.90 6.68 4.27
C TYR A 93 -4.21 6.25 2.82
N GLY A 94 -4.38 4.95 2.58
CA GLY A 94 -4.48 4.34 1.25
C GLY A 94 -3.12 4.08 0.60
N THR A 95 -3.12 3.50 -0.60
CA THR A 95 -1.90 3.25 -1.38
C THR A 95 -1.56 4.35 -2.38
N GLU A 96 -2.47 5.29 -2.63
CA GLU A 96 -2.25 6.42 -3.54
C GLU A 96 -1.04 7.27 -3.12
N GLY A 97 -0.27 7.73 -4.10
CA GLY A 97 0.93 8.55 -3.89
C GLY A 97 2.17 7.79 -3.41
N ARG A 98 2.06 6.49 -3.10
CA ARG A 98 3.22 5.66 -2.74
C ARG A 98 4.13 5.44 -3.95
N GLU A 99 5.36 5.06 -3.69
CA GLU A 99 6.32 4.64 -4.71
C GLU A 99 6.31 3.12 -4.83
N CYS A 100 6.39 2.64 -6.07
CA CYS A 100 6.61 1.25 -6.40
C CYS A 100 7.83 1.10 -7.29
N VAL A 101 8.29 -0.14 -7.48
CA VAL A 101 9.47 -0.46 -8.29
C VAL A 101 9.07 -1.43 -9.39
N GLN A 102 9.30 -1.03 -10.64
CA GLN A 102 8.96 -1.83 -11.81
C GLN A 102 10.20 -2.40 -12.51
N HIS A 103 11.17 -1.53 -12.79
CA HIS A 103 12.39 -1.87 -13.52
C HIS A 103 13.61 -1.41 -12.73
N ALA A 104 14.32 -2.35 -12.11
CA ALA A 104 15.67 -2.16 -11.59
C ALA A 104 16.41 -3.50 -11.57
N ASP A 105 17.73 -3.43 -11.66
CA ASP A 105 18.60 -4.60 -11.58
C ASP A 105 18.69 -5.10 -10.13
N GLY A 106 18.78 -6.41 -9.95
CA GLY A 106 18.95 -7.03 -8.62
C GLY A 106 17.70 -7.10 -7.73
N LEU A 107 16.51 -6.80 -8.26
CA LEU A 107 15.28 -6.84 -7.47
C LEU A 107 14.85 -8.26 -7.06
N THR A 108 14.34 -8.37 -5.83
CA THR A 108 13.67 -9.58 -5.34
C THR A 108 12.33 -9.82 -6.06
N PRO A 109 11.81 -11.05 -6.10
CA PRO A 109 10.48 -11.35 -6.66
C PRO A 109 9.33 -10.59 -5.99
N TRP A 110 9.50 -10.15 -4.74
CA TRP A 110 8.52 -9.34 -4.01
C TRP A 110 8.53 -7.88 -4.48
N GLU A 111 9.72 -7.29 -4.65
CA GLU A 111 9.88 -5.91 -5.11
C GLU A 111 9.42 -5.74 -6.55
N ARG A 112 9.73 -6.70 -7.43
CA ARG A 112 9.27 -6.70 -8.84
C ARG A 112 7.73 -6.67 -8.95
N ARG A 113 7.02 -7.22 -7.96
CA ARG A 113 5.55 -7.23 -7.90
C ARG A 113 4.96 -6.05 -7.11
N SER A 114 5.79 -5.10 -6.67
CA SER A 114 5.33 -3.97 -5.86
C SER A 114 4.29 -3.12 -6.57
N CYS A 115 4.51 -2.78 -7.86
CA CYS A 115 3.54 -1.99 -8.63
C CYS A 115 2.22 -2.77 -8.86
N ARG A 116 2.28 -4.10 -9.02
CA ARG A 116 1.07 -4.93 -9.09
C ARG A 116 0.26 -4.88 -7.80
N ARG A 117 0.92 -5.12 -6.66
CA ARG A 117 0.26 -5.22 -5.35
C ARG A 117 -0.22 -3.86 -4.81
N LEU A 118 0.56 -2.80 -5.02
CA LEU A 118 0.21 -1.47 -4.52
C LEU A 118 -0.76 -0.74 -5.44
N CYS A 119 -0.67 -0.96 -6.76
CA CYS A 119 -1.41 -0.18 -7.76
C CYS A 119 -2.49 -1.01 -8.45
N HIS A 120 -2.10 -1.99 -9.27
CA HIS A 120 -3.03 -2.69 -10.16
C HIS A 120 -4.13 -3.44 -9.40
N GLU A 121 -3.78 -4.15 -8.33
CA GLU A 121 -4.74 -4.86 -7.48
C GLU A 121 -5.65 -3.91 -6.68
N CYS A 122 -5.19 -2.67 -6.45
CA CYS A 122 -5.98 -1.60 -5.84
C CYS A 122 -6.79 -0.77 -6.87
N GLY A 123 -6.70 -1.07 -8.17
CA GLY A 123 -7.35 -0.30 -9.24
C GLY A 123 -6.71 1.06 -9.55
N LEU A 124 -5.46 1.28 -9.13
CA LEU A 124 -4.68 2.50 -9.37
C LEU A 124 -3.74 2.34 -10.56
N ARG A 125 -3.46 3.46 -11.25
CA ARG A 125 -2.48 3.50 -12.35
C ARG A 125 -1.08 3.84 -11.82
N VAL A 126 -0.08 3.31 -12.51
CA VAL A 126 1.32 3.64 -12.30
C VAL A 126 1.66 4.83 -13.20
N ASP A 127 2.21 5.89 -12.61
CA ASP A 127 2.74 7.07 -13.30
C ASP A 127 4.28 7.05 -13.21
N GLU A 128 4.96 7.26 -14.33
CA GLU A 128 6.42 7.32 -14.38
C GLU A 128 6.88 8.76 -14.26
N ARG A 129 7.66 9.06 -13.22
CA ARG A 129 8.26 10.37 -13.02
C ARG A 129 9.77 10.27 -13.12
N ARG A 130 10.33 11.03 -14.06
CA ARG A 130 11.77 11.21 -14.21
C ARG A 130 12.22 12.33 -13.28
N ALA A 131 13.16 12.03 -12.39
CA ALA A 131 13.77 12.99 -11.49
C ALA A 131 15.29 12.95 -11.67
N ASP A 132 15.91 14.12 -11.75
CA ASP A 132 17.36 14.22 -11.73
C ASP A 132 17.87 13.95 -10.31
N ALA A 133 18.63 12.87 -10.13
CA ALA A 133 19.31 12.57 -8.89
C ALA A 133 20.81 12.81 -9.07
N VAL A 134 21.39 13.60 -8.18
CA VAL A 134 22.84 13.82 -8.15
C VAL A 134 23.44 12.87 -7.12
N SER A 135 24.41 12.08 -7.55
CA SER A 135 25.14 11.15 -6.68
C SER A 135 26.65 11.31 -6.86
N SER A 136 27.40 11.05 -5.79
CA SER A 136 28.86 11.01 -5.87
C SER A 136 29.32 9.83 -6.74
N CYS A 137 30.26 10.09 -7.64
CA CYS A 137 30.78 9.13 -8.61
C CYS A 137 32.29 9.32 -8.80
N ASN A 138 32.94 8.40 -9.52
CA ASN A 138 34.36 8.46 -9.89
C ASN A 138 35.31 8.75 -8.71
N CYS A 139 34.98 8.25 -7.52
CA CYS A 139 35.74 8.51 -6.31
C CYS A 139 37.17 7.95 -6.41
N LYS A 140 38.17 8.83 -6.25
CA LYS A 140 39.59 8.48 -6.22
C LYS A 140 40.15 8.67 -4.81
N PHE A 141 40.76 7.62 -4.28
CA PHE A 141 41.50 7.69 -3.02
C PHE A 141 42.92 8.18 -3.28
N HIS A 142 43.30 9.24 -2.59
CA HIS A 142 44.66 9.76 -2.57
C HIS A 142 45.37 9.24 -1.32
N TRP A 143 46.51 8.59 -1.54
CA TRP A 143 47.35 8.07 -0.45
C TRP A 143 47.85 9.25 0.39
N CYS A 144 47.37 9.30 1.65
CA CYS A 144 47.31 10.43 2.61
C CYS A 144 45.88 10.73 3.12
N CYS A 145 44.92 9.84 2.85
CA CYS A 145 43.59 9.73 3.49
C CYS A 145 42.48 10.62 2.93
N THR A 146 42.63 11.12 1.70
CA THR A 146 41.58 11.95 1.07
C THR A 146 40.87 11.17 -0.02
N VAL A 147 39.53 11.23 -0.03
CA VAL A 147 38.70 10.71 -1.13
C VAL A 147 38.11 11.89 -1.89
N ASN A 148 38.44 12.02 -3.16
CA ASN A 148 37.87 13.03 -4.04
C ASN A 148 36.85 12.34 -4.96
N CYS A 149 35.62 12.81 -4.96
CA CYS A 149 34.55 12.31 -5.82
C CYS A 149 34.00 13.43 -6.71
N ASP A 150 33.55 13.06 -7.90
CA ASP A 150 32.79 13.94 -8.78
C ASP A 150 31.29 13.88 -8.43
N HIS A 151 30.53 14.88 -8.86
CA HIS A 151 29.07 14.86 -8.81
C HIS A 151 28.50 14.46 -10.18
N CYS A 152 27.94 13.26 -10.27
CA CYS A 152 27.25 12.79 -11.46
C CYS A 152 25.74 12.99 -11.31
N SER A 153 25.12 13.61 -12.30
CA SER A 153 23.66 13.63 -12.44
C SER A 153 23.19 12.41 -13.22
N GLN A 154 22.17 11.73 -12.69
CA GLN A 154 21.51 10.60 -13.34
C GLN A 154 20.00 10.80 -13.31
N VAL A 155 19.33 10.47 -14.41
CA VAL A 155 17.87 10.50 -14.48
C VAL A 155 17.33 9.23 -13.83
N VAL A 156 16.77 9.35 -12.63
CA VAL A 156 16.13 8.24 -11.92
C VAL A 156 14.65 8.23 -12.27
N VAL A 157 14.17 7.09 -12.75
CA VAL A 157 12.74 6.87 -12.99
C VAL A 157 12.10 6.36 -11.71
N THR A 158 11.13 7.11 -11.21
CA THR A 158 10.32 6.74 -10.03
C THR A 158 8.90 6.43 -10.46
N HIS A 159 8.34 5.31 -10.00
CA HIS A 159 6.97 4.91 -10.31
C HIS A 159 6.06 5.29 -9.14
N LYS A 160 5.15 6.23 -9.35
CA LYS A 160 4.21 6.71 -8.32
C LYS A 160 2.77 6.35 -8.65
N LEU A 161 1.95 6.17 -7.61
CA LEU A 161 0.52 5.88 -7.75
C LEU A 161 -0.30 7.16 -7.83
N LEU A 162 -1.16 7.27 -8.85
CA LEU A 162 -2.15 8.35 -8.95
C LEU A 162 -3.57 7.79 -9.04
N SER A 163 -4.52 8.44 -8.38
CA SER A 163 -5.92 8.31 -8.74
C SER A 163 -6.12 8.87 -10.16
N GLY A 164 -6.65 8.05 -11.05
CA GLY A 164 -7.06 8.52 -12.36
C GLY A 164 -7.85 7.44 -13.08
N PRO A 165 -8.97 7.80 -13.75
CA PRO A 165 -9.69 6.84 -14.57
C PRO A 165 -8.75 6.25 -15.63
N ILE A 166 -8.95 4.98 -15.95
CA ILE A 166 -8.41 4.39 -17.18
C ILE A 166 -9.02 5.23 -18.30
N ILE A 167 -8.26 6.16 -18.88
CA ILE A 167 -8.69 6.82 -20.11
C ILE A 167 -8.40 5.80 -21.21
N PRO A 168 -9.41 5.12 -21.77
CA PRO A 168 -9.16 4.21 -22.86
C PRO A 168 -8.60 4.98 -24.06
N ASN A 169 -7.65 4.37 -24.77
CA ASN A 169 -6.82 4.99 -25.80
C ASN A 169 -7.61 5.70 -26.92
N TRP A 170 -8.90 5.36 -27.13
CA TRP A 170 -9.78 6.00 -28.10
C TRP A 170 -10.20 7.44 -27.74
N SER A 171 -9.99 7.87 -26.50
CA SER A 171 -10.35 9.22 -26.03
C SER A 171 -9.38 10.31 -26.50
N LEU A 172 -8.14 9.94 -26.83
CA LEU A 172 -7.07 10.87 -27.24
C LEU A 172 -7.18 11.32 -28.70
N SER A 173 -7.90 10.56 -29.54
CA SER A 173 -8.09 10.90 -30.96
C SER A 173 -9.13 12.01 -31.21
N ARG A 174 -9.82 12.52 -30.19
CA ARG A 174 -10.83 13.60 -30.32
C ARG A 174 -10.32 14.98 -29.87
N MET A 175 -9.01 15.14 -29.70
CA MET A 175 -8.38 16.44 -29.38
C MET A 175 -7.43 16.94 -30.47
N GLN A 176 -7.52 16.39 -31.68
CA GLN A 176 -6.89 16.97 -32.87
C GLN A 176 -7.86 17.96 -33.55
N MET A 177 -7.62 19.24 -33.26
CA MET A 177 -7.65 20.41 -34.16
C MET A 177 -8.35 20.17 -35.51
N SER A 178 -9.45 20.85 -35.83
CA SER A 178 -9.50 22.15 -36.57
C SER A 178 -10.93 22.34 -37.15
N PRO A 179 -11.33 23.47 -37.79
CA PRO A 179 -10.68 24.78 -37.92
C PRO A 179 -11.60 25.99 -37.60
N ASP A 180 -10.94 27.12 -37.40
CA ASP A 180 -11.49 28.46 -37.55
C ASP A 180 -11.73 28.74 -39.05
N THR A 181 -12.99 28.97 -39.48
CA THR A 181 -13.29 29.72 -40.72
C THR A 181 -14.65 30.41 -40.62
N SER A 182 -14.58 31.71 -40.38
CA SER A 182 -15.63 32.67 -40.69
C SER A 182 -16.00 32.63 -42.19
N LYS A 183 -17.23 32.23 -42.54
CA LYS A 183 -17.92 32.72 -43.74
C LYS A 183 -19.43 32.87 -43.54
N ARG A 184 -19.85 34.12 -43.74
CA ARG A 184 -21.22 34.63 -43.83
C ARG A 184 -21.84 34.21 -45.17
N ALA A 185 -22.97 33.50 -45.16
CA ALA A 185 -23.83 33.38 -46.34
C ALA A 185 -25.30 33.26 -45.91
N ARG A 186 -26.14 34.06 -46.59
CA ARG A 186 -27.57 34.21 -46.37
C ARG A 186 -28.33 33.06 -47.04
N GLY A 187 -29.46 32.67 -46.46
CA GLY A 187 -30.65 32.33 -47.26
C GLY A 187 -31.30 30.97 -47.03
N ARG A 188 -32.54 31.06 -46.52
CA ARG A 188 -33.74 30.28 -46.89
C ARG A 188 -34.04 29.01 -46.06
N ALA A 189 -35.09 29.13 -45.24
CA ALA A 189 -35.83 28.05 -44.58
C ALA A 189 -36.54 27.13 -45.59
N PRO A 190 -36.83 25.87 -45.20
CA PRO A 190 -38.24 25.53 -45.05
C PRO A 190 -38.59 24.54 -43.91
N ARG A 191 -39.80 24.78 -43.38
CA ARG A 191 -40.90 23.86 -43.00
C ARG A 191 -40.68 22.70 -42.01
N ARG A 192 -41.34 22.91 -40.86
CA ARG A 192 -42.04 21.99 -39.94
C ARG A 192 -42.39 20.58 -40.45
N SER A 193 -42.10 19.59 -39.60
CA SER A 193 -42.94 18.44 -39.23
C SER A 193 -42.55 18.06 -37.78
N ARG A 194 -43.31 18.44 -36.74
CA ARG A 194 -44.41 17.69 -36.10
C ARG A 194 -44.24 16.18 -36.12
N ILE A 195 -43.77 15.61 -35.01
CA ILE A 195 -44.24 14.32 -34.48
C ILE A 195 -44.46 14.49 -32.97
N GLU A 196 -45.62 14.03 -32.53
CA GLU A 196 -46.17 14.11 -31.18
C GLU A 196 -45.59 13.03 -30.24
N VAL A 197 -45.44 13.44 -28.97
CA VAL A 197 -45.89 12.83 -27.71
C VAL A 197 -45.89 11.30 -27.58
N HIS A 198 -45.17 10.80 -26.55
CA HIS A 198 -45.78 9.99 -25.50
C HIS A 198 -45.02 10.16 -24.17
N VAL A 199 -45.67 10.89 -23.26
CA VAL A 199 -45.45 10.80 -21.82
C VAL A 199 -46.33 9.66 -21.33
N ALA A 200 -45.78 8.76 -20.51
CA ALA A 200 -46.56 7.97 -19.57
C ALA A 200 -45.93 8.13 -18.19
N SER A 201 -46.57 8.96 -17.39
CA SER A 201 -46.47 9.01 -15.94
C SER A 201 -47.83 8.56 -15.43
N GLU A 202 -47.84 7.56 -14.56
CA GLU A 202 -48.87 7.26 -13.54
C GLU A 202 -48.10 6.42 -12.49
N ALA A 203 -47.87 6.81 -11.24
CA ALA A 203 -48.69 7.48 -10.22
C ALA A 203 -49.87 6.63 -9.73
N PHE A 204 -49.63 5.84 -8.69
CA PHE A 204 -50.51 5.64 -7.53
C PHE A 204 -49.56 5.35 -6.35
N GLY A 205 -49.51 6.10 -5.25
CA GLY A 205 -50.50 7.01 -4.70
C GLY A 205 -51.14 6.34 -3.48
N ASN A 206 -50.89 6.94 -2.32
CA ASN A 206 -51.68 6.91 -1.10
C ASN A 206 -51.50 5.72 -0.13
N LYS A 207 -51.52 5.92 1.19
CA LYS A 207 -51.47 7.10 2.09
C LYS A 207 -51.66 6.51 3.49
N LEU A 208 -51.09 7.19 4.49
CA LEU A 208 -51.64 7.35 5.85
C LEU A 208 -51.81 6.08 6.72
N SER A 209 -51.76 6.07 8.04
CA SER A 209 -51.56 7.02 9.14
C SER A 209 -51.77 6.16 10.39
N PHE A 210 -50.96 6.23 11.44
CA PHE A 210 -51.20 7.02 12.66
C PHE A 210 -51.15 6.11 13.90
N LEU A 211 -50.25 6.49 14.81
CA LEU A 211 -50.43 6.71 16.25
C LEU A 211 -50.73 5.59 17.26
N HIS A 212 -50.12 5.85 18.43
CA HIS A 212 -50.32 5.36 19.80
C HIS A 212 -49.65 4.03 20.14
N GLY A 213 -48.90 3.90 21.24
CA GLY A 213 -48.65 4.80 22.37
C GLY A 213 -48.21 3.96 23.58
N LYS A 214 -47.27 4.50 24.36
CA LYS A 214 -46.96 4.24 25.78
C LYS A 214 -47.58 2.99 26.46
N SER A 215 -46.73 2.11 26.97
CA SER A 215 -46.36 2.06 28.40
C SER A 215 -45.05 1.31 28.57
#